data_AF-A0A8D2J8J7-F1
#
_entry.id   AF-A0A8D2J8J7-F1
#
_cell.length_a   1.000
_cell.length_b   1.000
_cell.length_c   1.000
_cell.angle_alpha   90.00
_cell.angle_beta   90.00
_cell.angle_gamma   90.00
#
_symmetry.space_group_name_H-M   'P 1'
#
loop_
_entity.id
_entity.type
_entity.pdbx_description
1 polymer ?
#
loop_
_entity_poly.entity_id
_entity_poly.type
_entity_poly.pdbx_seq_one_letter_code
_entity_poly.pdbx_strand_id
1 'polypeptide(L)'
;LHSVLKPQPLIVGQVSHHTIQLCWDFDEQRKGPQEQWLKFSIEEEDPKLHCYCLIYTGYARQHVVEGLEPRTTYRFRLKVTDPAGESVYSSPVCVTTTSKFTIHHEPVSGDHLHRAVSRNDIDEVLNILRGR
;
A
#
# COMPACT_ATOMS: atom_id res chain seq x y z
N LEU A 1 -15.29 -23.72 19.18
CA LEU A 1 -15.49 -22.97 17.92
C LEU A 1 -14.60 -21.75 17.98
N HIS A 2 -13.45 -21.76 17.30
CA HIS A 2 -12.66 -20.55 17.08
C HIS A 2 -13.29 -19.82 15.90
N SER A 3 -14.34 -19.03 16.15
CA SER A 3 -14.87 -18.16 15.11
C SER A 3 -13.79 -17.17 14.72
N VAL A 4 -13.39 -17.16 13.45
CA VAL A 4 -12.47 -16.14 12.91
C VAL A 4 -13.07 -14.78 13.20
N LEU A 5 -12.40 -14.03 14.09
CA LEU A 5 -12.81 -12.66 14.39
C LEU A 5 -12.61 -11.80 13.14
N LYS A 6 -13.51 -10.85 12.93
CA LYS A 6 -13.42 -9.94 11.79
C LYS A 6 -12.05 -9.23 11.82
N PRO A 7 -11.23 -9.40 10.78
CA PRO A 7 -9.91 -8.79 10.76
C PRO A 7 -10.01 -7.27 10.69
N GLN A 8 -9.00 -6.61 11.26
CA GLN A 8 -8.82 -5.18 11.10
C GLN A 8 -8.71 -4.83 9.60
N PRO A 9 -9.14 -3.61 9.20
CA PRO A 9 -8.93 -3.16 7.84
C PRO A 9 -7.44 -3.14 7.49
N LEU A 10 -7.14 -3.30 6.19
CA LEU A 10 -5.79 -3.15 5.66
C LEU A 10 -5.22 -1.78 6.03
N ILE A 11 -3.98 -1.78 6.49
CA ILE A 11 -3.18 -0.59 6.77
C ILE A 11 -2.49 -0.21 5.47
N VAL A 12 -2.74 1.00 4.98
CA VAL A 12 -2.10 1.53 3.78
C VAL A 12 -0.73 2.08 4.19
N GLY A 13 0.33 1.50 3.62
CA GLY A 13 1.71 1.95 3.80
C GLY A 13 2.10 3.00 2.78
N GLN A 14 3.27 2.82 2.15
CA GLN A 14 3.74 3.71 1.09
C GLN A 14 2.80 3.64 -0.14
N VAL A 15 2.40 4.81 -0.62
CA VAL A 15 1.62 4.95 -1.85
C VAL A 15 2.39 5.80 -2.83
N SER A 16 2.66 5.24 -3.99
CA SER A 16 3.26 5.93 -5.12
C SER A 16 2.22 6.14 -6.22
N HIS A 17 2.68 6.66 -7.36
CA HIS A 17 1.86 6.86 -8.54
C HIS A 17 1.65 5.56 -9.35
N HIS A 18 2.33 4.47 -8.98
CA HIS A 18 2.21 3.14 -9.61
C HIS A 18 2.25 1.98 -8.60
N THR A 19 2.40 2.26 -7.31
CA THR A 19 2.40 1.23 -6.26
C THR A 19 1.55 1.62 -5.07
N ILE A 20 0.98 0.62 -4.41
CA ILE A 20 0.34 0.75 -3.10
C ILE A 20 0.85 -0.39 -2.23
N GLN A 21 1.48 -0.04 -1.11
CA GLN A 21 1.83 -1.01 -0.08
C GLN A 21 0.63 -1.22 0.84
N LEU A 22 0.19 -2.47 0.93
CA LEU A 22 -0.87 -2.91 1.83
C LEU A 22 -0.25 -3.75 2.93
N CYS A 23 -0.53 -3.41 4.18
CA CYS A 23 -0.07 -4.13 5.36
C CYS A 23 -1.28 -4.60 6.17
N TRP A 24 -1.15 -5.71 6.86
CA TRP A 24 -2.17 -6.21 7.78
C TRP A 24 -1.45 -6.85 8.97
N ASP A 25 -1.78 -6.35 10.16
CA ASP A 25 -1.32 -6.95 11.40
C ASP A 25 -2.46 -7.81 11.96
N PHE A 26 -2.14 -9.05 12.27
CA PHE A 26 -3.08 -9.99 12.86
C PHE A 26 -2.36 -10.77 13.95
N ASP A 27 -2.66 -10.43 15.20
CA ASP A 27 -1.96 -10.91 16.39
C ASP A 27 -1.96 -12.45 16.50
N GLU A 28 -3.00 -13.10 15.97
CA GLU A 28 -3.16 -14.56 16.04
C GLU A 28 -2.64 -15.30 14.80
N GLN A 29 -1.94 -14.61 13.88
CA GLN A 29 -1.54 -15.18 12.58
C GLN A 29 -0.64 -16.41 12.68
N ARG A 30 0.27 -16.44 13.66
CA ARG A 30 1.36 -17.44 13.76
C ARG A 30 1.45 -18.07 15.14
N LYS A 31 0.30 -18.36 15.76
CA LYS A 31 0.27 -19.13 17.01
C LYS A 31 0.19 -20.61 16.63
N GLY A 32 1.27 -21.36 16.90
CA GLY A 32 1.32 -22.80 16.69
C GLY A 32 1.87 -23.26 15.33
N PRO A 33 1.65 -24.55 14.99
CA PRO A 33 2.10 -25.16 13.73
C PRO A 33 1.59 -24.43 12.50
N GLN A 34 2.31 -24.52 11.38
CA GLN A 34 1.92 -23.86 10.12
C GLN A 34 0.52 -24.26 9.63
N GLU A 35 0.08 -25.48 9.95
CA GLU A 35 -1.27 -25.99 9.66
C GLU A 35 -2.39 -25.23 10.39
N GLN A 36 -2.05 -24.43 11.40
CA GLN A 36 -3.00 -23.59 12.15
C GLN A 36 -2.92 -22.12 11.71
N TRP A 37 -2.03 -21.78 10.78
CA TRP A 37 -1.85 -20.39 10.35
C TRP A 37 -2.99 -19.96 9.45
N LEU A 38 -3.43 -18.73 9.67
CA LEU A 38 -4.41 -18.08 8.83
C LEU A 38 -3.80 -17.77 7.46
N LYS A 39 -4.57 -18.01 6.41
CA LYS A 39 -4.23 -17.66 5.04
C LYS A 39 -4.87 -16.33 4.68
N PHE A 40 -4.07 -15.41 4.16
CA PHE A 40 -4.50 -14.07 3.78
C PHE A 40 -4.62 -14.00 2.27
N SER A 41 -5.72 -13.42 1.80
CA SER A 41 -5.97 -13.16 0.40
C SER A 41 -6.38 -11.70 0.24
N ILE A 42 -5.77 -10.99 -0.70
CA ILE A 42 -6.16 -9.62 -1.03
C ILE A 42 -6.91 -9.65 -2.35
N GLU A 43 -8.04 -8.97 -2.36
CA GLU A 43 -8.84 -8.82 -3.55
C GLU A 43 -8.98 -7.32 -3.88
N GLU A 44 -8.78 -7.00 -5.15
CA GLU A 44 -8.96 -5.67 -5.72
C GLU A 44 -10.31 -5.60 -6.41
N GLU A 45 -11.07 -4.52 -6.17
CA GLU A 45 -12.30 -4.23 -6.88
C GLU A 45 -11.99 -3.68 -8.27
N ASP A 46 -12.48 -4.35 -9.31
CA ASP A 46 -12.53 -3.81 -10.65
C ASP A 46 -13.70 -2.81 -10.75
N PRO A 47 -13.43 -1.51 -10.93
CA PRO A 47 -14.47 -0.49 -10.98
C PRO A 47 -15.36 -0.59 -12.23
N LYS A 48 -14.90 -1.26 -13.29
CA LYS A 48 -15.65 -1.45 -14.55
C LYS A 48 -16.58 -2.64 -14.47
N LEU A 49 -16.14 -3.72 -13.81
CA LEU A 49 -16.87 -4.98 -13.70
C LEU A 49 -17.65 -5.11 -12.39
N HIS A 50 -17.43 -4.21 -11.42
CA HIS A 50 -17.98 -4.30 -10.05
C HIS A 50 -17.72 -5.67 -9.38
N CYS A 51 -16.59 -6.29 -9.75
CA CYS A 51 -16.17 -7.61 -9.28
C CYS A 51 -14.85 -7.47 -8.52
N TYR A 52 -14.58 -8.43 -7.64
CA TYR A 52 -13.32 -8.49 -6.91
C TYR A 52 -12.41 -9.57 -7.51
N CYS A 53 -11.17 -9.20 -7.84
CA CYS A 53 -10.15 -10.10 -8.38
C CYS A 53 -9.09 -10.39 -7.33
N LEU A 54 -8.67 -11.65 -7.21
CA LEU A 54 -7.62 -12.07 -6.28
C LEU A 54 -6.25 -11.60 -6.80
N ILE A 55 -5.62 -10.68 -6.08
CA ILE A 55 -4.29 -10.14 -6.45
C ILE A 55 -3.17 -10.75 -5.60
N TYR A 56 -3.49 -11.25 -4.41
CA TYR A 56 -2.51 -11.87 -3.51
C TYR A 56 -3.14 -13.00 -2.71
N THR A 57 -2.41 -14.08 -2.48
CA THR A 57 -2.77 -15.10 -1.48
C THR A 57 -1.53 -15.70 -0.83
N GLY A 58 -1.54 -15.88 0.49
CA GLY A 58 -0.41 -16.44 1.22
C GLY A 58 -0.41 -16.14 2.72
N TYR A 59 0.77 -16.20 3.34
CA TYR A 59 0.98 -16.03 4.78
C TYR A 59 1.83 -14.78 5.11
N ALA A 60 1.98 -13.85 4.15
CA ALA A 60 2.65 -12.58 4.41
C ALA A 60 1.80 -11.68 5.31
N ARG A 61 2.42 -10.59 5.76
CA ARG A 61 1.79 -9.49 6.52
C ARG A 61 1.66 -8.21 5.71
N GLN A 62 2.24 -8.23 4.51
CA GLN A 62 2.22 -7.11 3.61
C GLN A 62 2.31 -7.60 2.17
N HIS A 63 1.83 -6.77 1.27
CA HIS A 63 1.91 -6.97 -0.16
C HIS A 63 1.99 -5.60 -0.84
N VAL A 64 2.86 -5.49 -1.83
CA VAL A 64 2.97 -4.28 -2.65
C VAL A 64 2.24 -4.58 -3.95
N VAL A 65 1.17 -3.81 -4.19
CA VAL A 65 0.45 -3.83 -5.46
C VAL A 65 1.22 -2.91 -6.41
N GLU A 66 1.59 -3.41 -7.58
CA GLU A 66 2.38 -2.70 -8.60
C GLU A 66 1.59 -2.56 -9.89
N GLY A 67 2.05 -1.70 -10.81
CA GLY A 67 1.41 -1.51 -12.11
C GLY A 67 0.10 -0.70 -12.07
N LEU A 68 -0.09 0.08 -11.01
CA LEU A 68 -1.29 0.90 -10.84
C LEU A 68 -1.23 2.18 -11.68
N GLU A 69 -2.39 2.69 -12.05
CA GLU A 69 -2.52 3.96 -12.75
C GLU A 69 -2.44 5.14 -11.75
N PRO A 70 -1.79 6.25 -12.11
CA PRO A 70 -1.68 7.43 -11.25
C PRO A 70 -3.02 8.17 -11.13
N ARG A 71 -3.28 8.79 -9.97
CA ARG A 71 -4.56 9.48 -9.66
C ARG A 71 -5.78 8.59 -9.82
N THR A 72 -5.63 7.27 -9.63
CA THR A 72 -6.72 6.31 -9.72
C THR A 72 -7.01 5.78 -8.32
N THR A 73 -8.30 5.74 -7.97
CA THR A 73 -8.76 5.18 -6.70
C THR A 73 -8.99 3.69 -6.87
N TYR A 74 -8.24 2.92 -6.11
CA TYR A 74 -8.34 1.47 -6.01
C TYR A 74 -9.00 1.09 -4.70
N ARG A 75 -9.76 0.00 -4.71
CA ARG A 75 -10.44 -0.49 -3.53
C ARG A 75 -10.04 -1.93 -3.26
N PHE A 76 -9.47 -2.16 -2.09
CA PHE A 76 -8.95 -3.46 -1.68
C PHE A 76 -9.73 -3.99 -0.49
N ARG A 77 -9.85 -5.32 -0.40
CA ARG A 77 -10.35 -5.99 0.80
C ARG A 77 -9.44 -7.16 1.16
N LEU A 78 -9.26 -7.37 2.46
CA LEU A 78 -8.56 -8.53 2.98
C LEU A 78 -9.56 -9.63 3.26
N LYS A 79 -9.24 -10.83 2.84
CA LYS A 79 -9.91 -12.06 3.19
C LYS A 79 -8.97 -12.90 4.03
N VAL A 80 -9.42 -13.28 5.23
CA VAL A 80 -8.69 -14.16 6.12
C VAL A 80 -9.40 -15.50 6.11
N THR A 81 -8.69 -16.55 5.71
CA THR A 81 -9.18 -17.92 5.69
C THR A 81 -8.47 -18.71 6.77
N ASP A 82 -9.23 -19.38 7.61
CA ASP A 82 -8.72 -20.24 8.66
C ASP A 82 -8.36 -21.63 8.11
N PRO A 83 -7.66 -22.46 8.90
CA PRO A 83 -7.31 -23.81 8.49
C PRO A 83 -8.53 -24.75 8.37
N ALA A 84 -9.66 -24.44 9.02
CA ALA A 84 -10.92 -25.18 8.84
C ALA A 84 -11.65 -24.83 7.53
N GLY A 85 -11.21 -23.77 6.81
CA GLY A 85 -11.79 -23.30 5.55
C GLY A 85 -12.84 -22.20 5.69
N GLU A 86 -13.13 -21.75 6.91
CA GLU A 86 -13.93 -20.56 7.19
C GLU A 86 -13.17 -19.31 6.74
N SER A 87 -13.87 -18.36 6.13
CA SER A 87 -13.24 -17.12 5.68
C SER A 87 -14.06 -15.89 6.01
N VAL A 88 -13.38 -14.83 6.44
CA VAL A 88 -13.98 -13.58 6.86
C VAL A 88 -13.29 -12.43 6.15
N TYR A 89 -14.10 -11.47 5.69
CA TYR A 89 -13.62 -10.28 5.00
C TYR A 89 -13.43 -9.11 5.98
N SER A 90 -12.34 -8.38 5.81
CA SER A 90 -12.14 -7.07 6.45
C SER A 90 -13.09 -6.04 5.84
N SER A 91 -13.22 -4.90 6.51
CA SER A 91 -13.75 -3.72 5.84
C SER A 91 -12.85 -3.36 4.64
N PRO A 92 -13.43 -3.00 3.48
CA PRO A 92 -12.65 -2.57 2.33
C PRO A 92 -12.00 -1.22 2.60
N VAL A 93 -10.86 -1.00 1.96
CA VAL A 93 -10.06 0.22 2.02
C VAL A 93 -9.98 0.81 0.62
N CYS A 94 -10.20 2.12 0.52
CA CYS A 94 -10.01 2.87 -0.73
C CYS A 94 -8.69 3.62 -0.65
N VAL A 95 -7.86 3.47 -1.68
CA VAL A 95 -6.55 4.11 -1.77
C VAL A 95 -6.44 4.78 -3.12
N THR A 96 -6.08 6.05 -3.14
CA THR A 96 -5.82 6.78 -4.38
C THR A 96 -4.32 6.87 -4.61
N THR A 97 -3.85 6.35 -5.73
CA THR A 97 -2.45 6.50 -6.14
C THR A 97 -2.10 7.97 -6.31
N THR A 98 -0.87 8.34 -5.99
CA THR A 98 -0.43 9.73 -6.15
C THR A 98 -0.34 10.12 -7.63
N SER A 99 -0.32 11.41 -7.92
CA SER A 99 0.04 11.86 -9.26
C SER A 99 1.51 11.57 -9.51
N LYS A 100 1.88 11.23 -10.76
CA LYS A 100 3.29 11.16 -11.20
C LYS A 100 4.13 12.37 -10.80
N PHE A 101 3.49 13.52 -10.59
CA PHE A 101 4.10 14.82 -10.32
C PHE A 101 3.92 15.31 -8.87
N THR A 102 3.43 14.48 -7.94
CA THR A 102 3.11 15.00 -6.60
C THR A 102 3.51 13.99 -5.52
N ILE A 103 4.69 14.30 -4.96
CA ILE A 103 5.20 14.01 -3.60
C ILE A 103 5.78 12.61 -3.34
N HIS A 104 6.94 12.35 -3.94
CA HIS A 104 8.09 12.20 -3.06
C HIS A 104 8.89 13.50 -3.16
N HIS A 105 9.44 13.98 -2.04
CA HIS A 105 10.69 14.73 -2.03
C HIS A 105 11.58 14.23 -3.18
N GLU A 106 11.61 14.96 -4.29
CA GLU A 106 12.76 14.86 -5.17
C GLU A 106 13.87 15.50 -4.33
N PRO A 107 14.96 14.80 -3.95
CA PRO A 107 16.12 15.51 -3.50
C PRO A 107 16.47 16.41 -4.68
N VAL A 108 16.23 17.71 -4.52
CA VAL A 108 16.62 18.79 -5.43
C VAL A 108 17.71 18.31 -6.38
N SER A 109 17.29 17.86 -7.57
CA SER A 109 18.19 17.17 -8.49
C SER A 109 19.38 18.09 -8.77
N GLY A 110 20.55 17.52 -9.06
CA GLY A 110 21.77 18.29 -9.27
C GLY A 110 21.60 19.41 -10.30
N ASP A 111 20.65 19.30 -11.24
CA ASP A 111 20.27 20.36 -12.18
C ASP A 111 19.61 21.59 -11.53
N HIS A 112 18.81 21.41 -10.48
CA HIS A 112 18.18 22.49 -9.72
C HIS A 112 19.23 23.29 -8.97
N LEU A 113 20.17 22.59 -8.30
CA LEU A 113 21.30 23.24 -7.64
C LEU A 113 22.21 23.94 -8.66
N HIS A 114 22.53 23.27 -9.78
CA HIS A 114 23.36 23.87 -10.84
C HIS A 114 22.75 25.15 -11.39
N ARG A 115 21.41 25.18 -11.54
CA ARG A 115 20.66 26.33 -12.03
C ARG A 115 20.66 27.49 -11.03
N ALA A 116 20.45 27.22 -9.74
CA ALA A 116 20.48 28.25 -8.69
C ALA A 116 21.89 28.86 -8.53
N VAL A 117 22.93 28.03 -8.56
CA VAL A 117 24.34 28.48 -8.55
C VAL A 117 24.67 29.32 -9.79
N SER A 118 24.22 28.90 -10.97
CA SER A 118 24.46 29.64 -12.22
C SER A 118 23.77 31.01 -12.26
N ARG A 119 22.68 31.18 -11.50
CA ARG A 119 21.96 32.46 -11.35
C ARG A 119 22.49 33.32 -10.21
N ASN A 120 23.46 32.82 -9.45
CA ASN A 120 24.01 33.47 -8.25
C ASN A 120 22.93 33.84 -7.21
N ASP A 121 21.86 33.04 -7.15
CA ASP A 121 20.72 33.26 -6.26
C ASP A 121 20.92 32.47 -4.96
N ILE A 122 21.44 33.16 -3.95
CA ILE A 122 21.89 32.57 -2.69
C ILE A 122 20.68 32.08 -1.85
N ASP A 123 19.55 32.76 -1.93
CA ASP A 123 18.35 32.40 -1.19
C ASP A 123 17.73 31.11 -1.73
N GLU A 124 17.72 30.92 -3.05
CA GLU A 124 17.26 29.68 -3.69
C GLU A 124 18.16 28.49 -3.30
N VAL A 125 19.49 28.68 -3.31
CA VAL A 125 20.47 27.66 -2.87
C VAL A 125 20.29 27.29 -1.39
N LEU A 126 20.07 28.28 -0.51
CA LEU A 126 19.88 28.02 0.92
C LEU A 126 18.55 27.32 1.22
N ASN A 127 17.49 27.65 0.48
CA ASN A 127 16.19 27.01 0.60
C ASN A 127 16.27 25.53 0.13
N ILE A 128 17.07 25.28 -0.91
CA ILE A 128 17.38 23.94 -1.41
C ILE A 128 18.14 23.09 -0.38
N LEU A 129 19.19 23.65 0.24
CA LEU A 129 20.04 22.92 1.20
C LEU A 129 19.37 22.66 2.56
N ARG A 130 18.32 23.42 2.90
CA ARG A 130 17.63 23.33 4.20
C ARG A 130 16.47 22.34 4.23
N GLY A 131 16.11 21.72 3.11
CA GLY A 131 15.21 20.55 3.01
C GLY A 131 13.94 20.60 3.87
N ARG A 132 12.82 21.06 3.29
CA ARG A 132 11.48 20.91 3.89
C ARG A 132 10.64 19.93 3.09
#